data_AF-A0A935L7C3-F1
#
_entry.id   AF-A0A935L7C3-F1
#
_cell.length_a   1.000
_cell.length_b   1.000
_cell.length_c   1.000
_cell.angle_alpha   90.00
_cell.angle_beta   90.00
_cell.angle_gamma   90.00
#
_symmetry.space_group_name_H-M   'P 1'
#
loop_
_entity.id
_entity.type
_entity.pdbx_description
1 polymer ?
#
loop_
_entity_poly.entity_id
_entity_poly.type
_entity_poly.pdbx_seq_one_letter_code
_entity_poly.pdbx_strand_id
1 'polypeptide(L)'
;MHIIDPADKYNLVKGAYTDMVNRLKAGTNTTALNLFFGHARDTYEDVFNKLGTDLPTIANQLGTVESISFSKSSAEVVMSRTENGTKQIFMIYLMRGEDGIWRIESL
;
A
#
# COMPACT_ATOMS: atom_id res chain seq x y z
N MET A 1 23.41 -11.77 -11.58
CA MET A 1 22.28 -11.94 -10.65
C MET A 1 22.36 -10.80 -9.64
N HIS A 2 21.47 -9.80 -9.71
CA HIS A 2 21.46 -8.70 -8.74
C HIS A 2 20.68 -9.18 -7.51
N ILE A 3 21.41 -9.58 -6.46
CA ILE A 3 20.81 -9.93 -5.18
C ILE A 3 20.48 -8.61 -4.49
N ILE A 4 19.19 -8.28 -4.38
CA ILE A 4 18.75 -7.15 -3.57
C ILE A 4 18.85 -7.57 -2.11
N ASP A 5 19.48 -6.74 -1.28
CA ASP A 5 19.54 -6.97 0.17
C ASP A 5 18.11 -7.13 0.74
N PRO A 6 17.84 -8.13 1.59
CA PRO A 6 16.54 -8.25 2.26
C PRO A 6 16.04 -6.96 2.91
N ALA A 7 16.92 -6.15 3.49
CA ALA A 7 16.58 -4.86 4.10
C ALA A 7 16.14 -3.83 3.04
N ASP A 8 16.82 -3.78 1.89
CA ASP A 8 16.43 -2.90 0.79
C ASP A 8 15.06 -3.30 0.23
N LYS A 9 14.84 -4.61 0.05
CA LYS A 9 13.55 -5.14 -0.43
C LYS A 9 12.41 -4.78 0.54
N TYR A 10 12.65 -4.91 1.84
CA TYR A 10 11.72 -4.48 2.89
C TYR A 10 11.39 -2.99 2.79
N ASN A 11 12.42 -2.14 2.67
CA ASN A 11 12.26 -0.69 2.59
C ASN A 11 11.49 -0.25 1.34
N LEU A 12 11.69 -0.91 0.20
CA LEU A 12 10.96 -0.61 -1.04
C LEU A 12 9.46 -0.90 -0.90
N VAL A 13 9.09 -2.06 -0.34
CA VAL A 13 7.67 -2.42 -0.15
C VAL A 13 7.01 -1.54 0.92
N LYS A 14 7.68 -1.34 2.05
CA LYS A 14 7.21 -0.43 3.10
C LYS A 14 7.05 0.99 2.57
N GLY A 15 7.99 1.45 1.75
CA GLY A 15 7.98 2.76 1.10
C GLY A 15 6.77 2.94 0.19
N ALA A 16 6.48 1.98 -0.69
CA ALA A 16 5.33 2.04 -1.59
C ALA A 16 4.00 2.21 -0.82
N TYR A 17 3.81 1.44 0.26
CA TYR A 17 2.64 1.60 1.14
C TYR A 17 2.61 2.98 1.84
N THR A 18 3.74 3.39 2.43
CA THR A 18 3.82 4.63 3.20
C THR A 18 3.58 5.85 2.31
N ASP A 19 4.14 5.85 1.10
CA ASP A 19 3.94 6.90 0.10
C ASP A 19 2.49 6.98 -0.37
N MET A 20 1.82 5.84 -0.52
CA MET A 20 0.40 5.81 -0.86
C MET A 20 -0.42 6.48 0.24
N VAL A 21 -0.21 6.08 1.50
CA VAL A 21 -0.90 6.69 2.65
C VAL A 21 -0.66 8.19 2.73
N ASN A 22 0.59 8.64 2.53
CA ASN A 22 0.94 10.06 2.57
C ASN A 22 0.24 10.86 1.46
N ARG A 23 0.15 10.30 0.24
CA ARG A 23 -0.55 10.94 -0.89
C ARG A 23 -2.05 11.03 -0.67
N LEU A 24 -2.66 9.98 -0.10
CA LEU A 24 -4.09 10.01 0.26
C LEU A 24 -4.38 11.05 1.33
N LYS A 25 -3.52 11.18 2.36
CA LYS A 25 -3.62 12.22 3.39
C LYS A 25 -3.49 13.63 2.82
N ALA A 26 -2.67 13.80 1.79
CA ALA A 26 -2.48 15.08 1.10
C ALA A 26 -3.60 15.40 0.10
N GLY A 27 -4.59 14.51 -0.08
CA GLY A 27 -5.65 14.68 -1.09
C GLY A 27 -5.17 14.55 -2.53
N THR A 28 -3.98 13.98 -2.76
CA THR A 28 -3.40 13.83 -4.10
C THR A 28 -3.74 12.45 -4.68
N ASN A 29 -5.02 12.22 -4.94
CA ASN A 29 -5.55 10.89 -5.29
C ASN A 29 -4.95 10.33 -6.59
N THR A 30 -4.85 11.17 -7.63
CA THR A 30 -4.32 10.79 -8.95
C THR A 30 -2.87 10.34 -8.88
N THR A 31 -2.07 10.92 -7.98
CA THR A 31 -0.66 10.53 -7.78
C THR A 31 -0.53 9.35 -6.84
N ALA A 32 -1.47 9.12 -5.92
CA ALA A 32 -1.55 7.90 -5.11
C ALA A 32 -1.82 6.68 -6.01
N LEU A 33 -2.70 6.83 -7.00
CA LEU A 33 -3.03 5.78 -7.97
C LEU A 33 -1.81 5.30 -8.79
N ASN A 34 -0.72 6.08 -8.89
CA ASN A 34 0.51 5.64 -9.56
C ASN A 34 1.27 4.56 -8.78
N LEU A 35 0.89 4.35 -7.52
CA LEU A 35 1.44 3.31 -6.67
C LEU A 35 0.65 2.00 -6.76
N PHE A 36 -0.42 1.95 -7.55
CA PHE A 36 -1.22 0.75 -7.77
C PHE A 36 -0.82 0.06 -9.08
N PHE A 37 -0.99 -1.26 -9.13
CA PHE A 37 -0.78 -2.03 -10.34
C PHE A 37 -1.83 -1.65 -11.39
N GLY A 38 -1.49 -1.78 -12.68
CA GLY A 38 -2.28 -1.21 -13.78
C GLY A 38 -3.77 -1.60 -13.73
N HIS A 39 -4.08 -2.87 -13.50
CA HIS A 39 -5.47 -3.34 -13.41
C HIS A 39 -6.15 -3.03 -12.07
N ALA A 40 -5.39 -2.79 -10.99
CA ALA A 40 -5.96 -2.38 -9.70
C ALA A 40 -6.36 -0.89 -9.71
N ARG A 41 -5.72 -0.08 -10.56
CA ARG A 41 -5.88 1.37 -10.61
C ARG A 41 -7.35 1.79 -10.75
N ASP A 42 -8.06 1.25 -11.73
CA ASP A 42 -9.45 1.65 -12.02
C ASP A 42 -10.39 1.36 -10.84
N THR A 43 -10.21 0.21 -10.19
CA THR A 43 -10.95 -0.18 -8.99
C THR A 43 -10.73 0.83 -7.86
N TYR A 44 -9.48 1.17 -7.57
CA TYR A 44 -9.16 2.11 -6.48
C TYR A 44 -9.45 3.57 -6.84
N GLU A 45 -9.46 3.94 -8.12
CA GLU A 45 -9.89 5.26 -8.56
C GLU A 45 -11.37 5.47 -8.23
N ASP A 46 -12.24 4.51 -8.54
CA ASP A 46 -13.66 4.56 -8.17
C ASP A 46 -13.85 4.66 -6.64
N VAL A 47 -13.10 3.87 -5.87
CA VAL A 47 -13.12 3.92 -4.40
C VAL A 47 -12.72 5.31 -3.89
N PHE A 48 -11.59 5.85 -4.36
CA PHE A 48 -11.09 7.15 -3.90
C PHE A 48 -12.02 8.30 -4.30
N ASN A 49 -12.64 8.22 -5.47
CA ASN A 49 -13.63 9.20 -5.92
C ASN A 49 -14.89 9.15 -5.05
N LYS A 50 -15.37 7.97 -4.69
CA LYS A 50 -16.54 7.79 -3.80
C LYS A 50 -16.27 8.31 -2.38
N LEU A 51 -15.06 8.08 -1.87
CA LEU A 51 -14.65 8.57 -0.54
C LEU A 51 -14.44 10.09 -0.53
N GLY A 52 -14.02 10.69 -1.64
CA GLY A 52 -13.93 12.14 -1.81
C GLY A 52 -13.20 12.84 -0.66
N THR A 53 -13.89 13.74 0.03
CA THR A 53 -13.34 14.53 1.15
C THR A 53 -13.05 13.75 2.41
N ASP A 54 -13.59 12.53 2.56
CA ASP A 54 -13.35 11.67 3.73
C ASP A 54 -12.04 10.90 3.61
N LEU A 55 -11.46 10.84 2.42
CA LEU A 55 -10.27 10.05 2.12
C LEU A 55 -9.06 10.40 2.99
N PRO A 56 -8.71 11.68 3.27
CA PRO A 56 -7.62 11.99 4.20
C PRO A 56 -7.87 11.47 5.62
N THR A 57 -9.12 11.53 6.10
CA THR A 57 -9.50 11.01 7.42
C THR A 57 -9.36 9.49 7.47
N ILE A 58 -9.84 8.80 6.44
CA ILE A 58 -9.73 7.33 6.33
C ILE A 58 -8.27 6.90 6.19
N ALA A 59 -7.46 7.63 5.43
CA ALA A 59 -6.04 7.34 5.27
C ALA A 59 -5.25 7.44 6.59
N ASN A 60 -5.70 8.28 7.53
CA ASN A 60 -5.13 8.32 8.88
C ASN A 60 -5.47 7.08 9.73
N GLN A 61 -6.40 6.25 9.29
CA GLN A 61 -6.89 5.05 9.99
C GLN A 61 -6.40 3.73 9.36
N LEU A 62 -5.53 3.78 8.33
CA LEU A 62 -4.99 2.61 7.64
C LEU A 62 -3.91 1.85 8.44
N GLY A 63 -3.67 2.20 9.70
CA GLY A 63 -2.84 1.41 10.61
C GLY A 63 -1.33 1.52 10.37
N THR A 64 -0.59 0.54 10.93
CA THR A 64 0.87 0.45 10.88
C THR A 64 1.34 -0.92 10.42
N VAL A 65 2.49 -0.95 9.71
CA VAL A 65 3.13 -2.19 9.24
C VAL A 65 3.66 -2.99 10.43
N GLU A 66 3.21 -4.23 10.58
CA GLU A 66 3.70 -5.18 11.58
C GLU A 66 4.81 -6.06 11.00
N SER A 67 4.59 -6.60 9.79
CA SER A 67 5.54 -7.48 9.12
C SER A 67 5.34 -7.44 7.60
N ILE A 68 6.37 -7.88 6.88
CA ILE A 68 6.33 -8.03 5.42
C ILE A 68 6.88 -9.41 5.08
N SER A 69 6.12 -10.20 4.34
CA SER A 69 6.55 -11.48 3.78
C SER A 69 6.73 -11.35 2.27
N PHE A 70 7.61 -12.17 1.69
CA PHE A 70 7.96 -12.11 0.27
C PHE A 70 7.82 -13.47 -0.40
N SER A 71 7.25 -13.48 -1.60
CA SER A 71 7.21 -14.67 -2.46
C SER A 71 7.53 -14.27 -3.89
N LYS A 72 8.68 -14.70 -4.43
CA LYS A 72 9.15 -14.35 -5.78
C LYS A 72 9.01 -12.84 -6.06
N SER A 73 8.03 -12.46 -6.89
CA SER A 73 7.69 -11.10 -7.32
C SER A 73 6.52 -10.46 -6.57
N SER A 74 6.01 -11.07 -5.50
CA SER A 74 4.99 -10.50 -4.63
C SER A 74 5.48 -10.28 -3.20
N ALA A 75 4.76 -9.41 -2.49
CA ALA A 75 4.92 -9.17 -1.07
C ALA A 75 3.54 -9.06 -0.42
N GLU A 76 3.44 -9.56 0.80
CA GLU A 76 2.27 -9.39 1.67
C GLU A 76 2.71 -8.56 2.87
N VAL A 77 1.98 -7.48 3.14
CA VAL A 77 2.21 -6.57 4.25
C VAL A 77 1.11 -6.79 5.26
N VAL A 78 1.48 -7.23 6.45
CA VAL A 78 0.55 -7.37 7.57
C VAL A 78 0.43 -6.02 8.26
N MET A 79 -0.78 -5.49 8.26
CA MET A 79 -1.12 -4.23 8.86
C MET A 79 -1.90 -4.45 10.14
N SER A 80 -1.72 -3.55 11.11
CA SER A 80 -2.58 -3.51 12.27
C SER A 80 -3.14 -2.12 12.54
N ARG A 81 -4.35 -2.06 13.07
CA ARG A 81 -4.91 -0.85 13.69
C ARG A 81 -5.70 -1.22 14.92
N THR A 82 -5.73 -0.34 15.92
CA THR A 82 -6.59 -0.52 17.09
C THR A 82 -7.91 0.18 16.84
N GLU A 83 -9.01 -0.56 16.95
CA GLU A 83 -10.37 -0.05 16.81
C GLU A 83 -11.15 -0.47 18.05
N ASN A 84 -11.66 0.50 18.83
CA ASN A 84 -12.36 0.27 20.10
C ASN A 84 -11.60 -0.65 21.08
N GLY A 85 -10.29 -0.46 21.19
CA GLY A 85 -9.42 -1.26 22.07
C GLY A 85 -9.07 -2.66 21.55
N THR A 86 -9.54 -3.04 20.35
CA THR A 86 -9.25 -4.34 19.73
C THR A 86 -8.29 -4.17 18.56
N LYS A 87 -7.21 -4.95 18.52
CA LYS A 87 -6.25 -4.98 17.41
C LYS A 87 -6.90 -5.69 16.21
N GLN A 88 -7.15 -4.94 15.15
CA GLN A 88 -7.60 -5.44 13.86
C GLN A 88 -6.38 -5.67 12.96
N ILE A 89 -6.37 -6.77 12.22
CA ILE A 89 -5.30 -7.14 11.28
C ILE A 89 -5.89 -7.22 9.87
N PHE A 90 -5.17 -6.68 8.89
CA PHE A 90 -5.51 -6.77 7.48
C PHE A 90 -4.24 -6.91 6.66
N MET A 91 -4.38 -7.39 5.42
CA MET A 91 -3.27 -7.73 4.53
C MET A 91 -3.31 -6.84 3.31
N ILE A 92 -2.17 -6.26 2.99
CA ILE A 92 -1.98 -5.50 1.75
C ILE A 92 -1.05 -6.32 0.86
N TYR A 93 -1.46 -6.48 -0.39
CA TYR A 93 -0.70 -7.23 -1.38
C TYR A 93 -0.01 -6.28 -2.35
N LEU A 94 1.27 -6.53 -2.60
CA LEU A 94 2.05 -5.80 -3.59
C LEU A 94 2.68 -6.76 -4.59
N MET A 95 2.83 -6.30 -5.82
CA MET A 95 3.57 -6.98 -6.87
C MET A 95 4.67 -6.09 -7.40
N ARG A 96 5.79 -6.71 -7.77
CA ARG A 96 6.89 -6.07 -8.47
C ARG A 96 6.61 -6.12 -9.96
N GLY A 97 6.47 -4.95 -10.59
CA GLY A 97 6.36 -4.85 -12.04
C GLY A 97 7.63 -5.27 -12.77
N GLU A 98 7.54 -5.43 -14.08
CA GLU A 98 8.68 -5.76 -14.94
C GLU A 98 9.77 -4.66 -14.91
N ASP A 99 9.37 -3.42 -14.65
CA ASP A 99 10.25 -2.27 -14.40
C ASP A 99 10.94 -2.29 -13.03
N GLY A 100 10.68 -3.33 -12.23
CA GLY A 100 11.27 -3.52 -10.93
C GLY A 100 10.63 -2.72 -9.79
N ILE A 101 9.58 -1.94 -10.07
CA ILE A 101 8.88 -1.09 -9.10
C ILE A 101 7.80 -1.90 -8.38
N TRP A 102 7.73 -1.78 -7.05
CA TRP A 102 6.67 -2.36 -6.24
C TRP A 102 5.41 -1.50 -6.30
N ARG A 103 4.28 -2.14 -6.59
CA ARG A 103 2.97 -1.50 -6.66
C ARG A 103 1.94 -2.30 -5.89
N ILE A 104 0.96 -1.60 -5.35
CA ILE A 104 -0.17 -2.16 -4.61
C ILE A 104 -1.09 -2.88 -5.59
N GLU A 105 -1.32 -4.15 -5.29
CA GLU A 105 -2.23 -5.03 -6.01
C GLU A 105 -3.61 -5.03 -5.36
N SER A 106 -3.64 -5.08 -4.02
CA SER A 106 -4.87 -5.10 -3.23
C SER A 106 -4.64 -4.57 -1.81
N LEU A 107 -5.66 -3.95 -1.22
CA LEU A 107 -5.76 -3.35 0.12
C LEU A 107 -6.85 -4.01 0.95
#